data_AF-A0A7T4E6A9-F1
#
_entry.id   AF-A0A7T4E6A9-F1
#
_cell.length_a   1.000
_cell.length_b   1.000
_cell.length_c   1.000
_cell.angle_alpha   90.00
_cell.angle_beta   90.00
_cell.angle_gamma   90.00
#
_symmetry.space_group_name_H-M   'P 1'
#
loop_
_entity.id
_entity.type
_entity.pdbx_description
1 polymer ?
#
loop_
_entity_poly.entity_id
_entity_poly.type
_entity_poly.pdbx_seq_one_letter_code
_entity_poly.pdbx_strand_id
1 'polypeptide(L)'
;MAEKVRDTERAQAGVRLLSALLVTVYAPILAWAGQLPAELATIMAIHGVAFLGVALLLRWAVIRWPGHYPARRLLAMLNDYAALGFHLILGGRALLPVYAVVLWMTIGYGVRYGSRYLVAATAAALLDLVVVASLTPYWREQPYVTVMLFLTTLIVPAYTHFLLRSNERSHAREREATQAKTRLLAQASHDLRQPIHSIALFADCLRDENLNGHQRHLVDSIDRSLHSVSHLFRSILDSYTLDSGKLEPRIEAVRVGDVLDAVVRDSRDGLGLGADAPIRVRAGAHLVRTDPHLLGTIVQNLVSNAVKYGEGRGILVAARRRGRTLALQVHDRGRGIPEANQGMVFDEFYRVRRPRDRDIEGLGLGLSIVKRLCGLLGLRVSLRSRLGRGTTVTVEGFELLERAPPEGARRTAAQASVLNGLRVLLIEDDANVLMATAMLLERWGCVVAREVSLPAAPADCNVIISDYDLNAEVTGAECIARVRQRLGRPVPALLLTGHDTKAIREAVADPALPVLAKPIRAAELRSLLTTLALGAGTPAAGTPDAGTPDAGMPAAGTPAAGSPAATMTLRS
;
A
#
# COMPACT_ATOMS: atom_id res chain seq x y z
N MET A 1 -3.47 -17.30 -4.96
CA MET A 1 -4.67 -18.12 -5.27
C MET A 1 -4.32 -19.50 -5.83
N ALA A 2 -3.38 -19.61 -6.77
CA ALA A 2 -2.90 -20.89 -7.33
C ALA A 2 -2.29 -21.86 -6.28
N GLU A 3 -1.55 -21.33 -5.30
CA GLU A 3 -0.95 -22.13 -4.23
C GLU A 3 -1.99 -22.75 -3.28
N LYS A 4 -3.01 -21.97 -2.89
CA LYS A 4 -4.14 -22.44 -2.07
C LYS A 4 -4.99 -23.51 -2.76
N VAL A 5 -5.13 -23.44 -4.09
CA VAL A 5 -5.82 -24.47 -4.89
C VAL A 5 -4.96 -25.73 -5.03
N ARG A 6 -3.62 -25.58 -5.06
CA ARG A 6 -2.67 -26.70 -5.13
C ARG A 6 -2.69 -27.55 -3.86
N ASP A 7 -2.87 -26.93 -2.69
CA ASP A 7 -2.92 -27.64 -1.41
C ASP A 7 -4.23 -28.42 -1.20
N THR A 8 -5.37 -27.93 -1.70
CA THR A 8 -6.66 -28.59 -1.43
C THR A 8 -6.84 -29.90 -2.19
N GLU A 9 -6.46 -29.97 -3.47
CA GLU A 9 -6.55 -31.24 -4.25
C GLU A 9 -5.55 -32.28 -3.77
N ARG A 10 -4.34 -31.87 -3.36
CA ARG A 10 -3.34 -32.78 -2.79
C ARG A 10 -3.79 -33.33 -1.44
N ALA A 11 -4.41 -32.51 -0.61
CA ALA A 11 -4.98 -32.94 0.66
C ALA A 11 -6.11 -33.96 0.45
N GLN A 12 -7.00 -33.74 -0.52
CA GLN A 12 -8.06 -34.71 -0.85
C GLN A 12 -7.47 -36.02 -1.39
N ALA A 13 -6.45 -35.95 -2.25
CA ALA A 13 -5.76 -37.15 -2.74
C ALA A 13 -5.07 -37.92 -1.60
N GLY A 14 -4.57 -37.23 -0.58
CA GLY A 14 -4.06 -37.85 0.65
C GLY A 14 -5.15 -38.59 1.43
N VAL A 15 -6.31 -37.97 1.63
CA VAL A 15 -7.46 -38.65 2.27
C VAL A 15 -7.89 -39.88 1.49
N ARG A 16 -7.95 -39.80 0.15
CA ARG A 16 -8.29 -40.95 -0.69
C ARG A 16 -7.33 -42.13 -0.49
N LEU A 17 -6.03 -41.88 -0.46
CA LEU A 17 -5.03 -42.94 -0.24
C LEU A 17 -5.17 -43.59 1.15
N LEU A 18 -5.41 -42.78 2.18
CA LEU A 18 -5.61 -43.28 3.53
C LEU A 18 -6.88 -44.15 3.61
N SER A 19 -7.99 -43.67 3.06
CA SER A 19 -9.25 -44.41 2.98
C SER A 19 -9.12 -45.70 2.18
N ALA A 20 -8.43 -45.66 1.04
CA ALA A 20 -8.16 -46.84 0.21
C ALA A 20 -7.42 -47.92 1.01
N LEU A 21 -6.35 -47.52 1.71
CA LEU A 21 -5.56 -48.43 2.53
C LEU A 21 -6.39 -49.05 3.65
N LEU A 22 -7.14 -48.22 4.39
CA LEU A 22 -7.99 -48.69 5.49
C LEU A 22 -9.02 -49.72 5.01
N VAL A 23 -9.74 -49.44 3.93
CA VAL A 23 -10.76 -50.36 3.39
C VAL A 23 -10.13 -51.65 2.85
N THR A 24 -8.98 -51.56 2.17
CA THR A 24 -8.28 -52.72 1.59
C THR A 24 -7.75 -53.67 2.68
N VAL A 25 -7.25 -53.14 3.79
CA VAL A 25 -6.73 -53.94 4.91
C VAL A 25 -7.84 -54.51 5.78
N TYR A 26 -9.00 -53.85 5.83
CA TYR A 26 -10.11 -54.26 6.69
C TYR A 26 -10.76 -55.58 6.26
N ALA A 27 -10.92 -55.84 4.97
CA ALA A 27 -11.57 -57.08 4.49
C ALA A 27 -10.76 -58.37 4.82
N PRO A 28 -9.43 -58.43 4.62
CA PRO A 28 -8.60 -59.56 5.09
C PRO A 28 -8.68 -59.79 6.60
N ILE A 29 -8.73 -58.74 7.41
CA ILE A 29 -8.86 -58.85 8.88
C ILE A 29 -10.19 -59.53 9.24
N LEU A 30 -11.29 -59.16 8.57
CA LEU A 30 -12.59 -59.77 8.80
C LEU A 30 -12.63 -61.24 8.38
N ALA A 31 -11.94 -61.61 7.30
CA ALA A 31 -11.82 -63.00 6.88
C ALA A 31 -11.03 -63.83 7.89
N TRP A 32 -9.90 -63.30 8.37
CA TRP A 32 -9.12 -63.93 9.43
C TRP A 32 -9.93 -64.12 10.72
N ALA A 33 -10.80 -63.16 11.06
CA ALA A 33 -11.70 -63.23 12.19
C ALA A 33 -12.96 -64.11 11.96
N GLY A 34 -13.10 -64.75 10.80
CA GLY A 34 -14.25 -65.60 10.46
C GLY A 34 -15.57 -64.83 10.25
N GLN A 35 -15.51 -63.50 10.11
CA GLN A 35 -16.70 -62.65 9.91
C GLN A 35 -17.05 -62.41 8.43
N LEU A 36 -16.16 -62.79 7.51
CA LEU A 36 -16.33 -62.65 6.07
C LEU A 36 -15.80 -63.90 5.34
N PRO A 37 -16.52 -64.45 4.35
CA PRO A 37 -16.02 -65.54 3.53
C PRO A 37 -14.69 -65.18 2.84
N ALA A 38 -13.73 -66.11 2.83
CA ALA A 38 -12.40 -65.88 2.27
C ALA A 38 -12.42 -65.48 0.78
N GLU A 39 -13.37 -66.04 0.02
CA GLU A 39 -13.57 -65.70 -1.40
C GLU A 39 -13.98 -64.22 -1.58
N LEU A 40 -14.95 -63.75 -0.80
CA LEU A 40 -15.40 -62.36 -0.82
C LEU A 40 -14.30 -61.40 -0.38
N ALA A 41 -13.56 -61.76 0.68
CA ALA A 41 -12.44 -60.96 1.15
C ALA A 41 -11.32 -60.84 0.10
N THR A 42 -11.08 -61.90 -0.67
CA THR A 42 -10.10 -61.89 -1.77
C THR A 42 -10.55 -60.97 -2.90
N ILE A 43 -11.82 -61.04 -3.32
CA ILE A 43 -12.40 -60.15 -4.34
C ILE A 43 -12.28 -58.68 -3.89
N MET A 44 -12.62 -58.39 -2.63
CA MET A 44 -12.54 -57.05 -2.05
C MET A 44 -11.09 -56.56 -1.96
N ALA A 45 -10.14 -57.41 -1.58
CA ALA A 45 -8.72 -57.06 -1.55
C ALA A 45 -8.19 -56.73 -2.95
N ILE A 46 -8.53 -57.53 -3.97
CA ILE A 46 -8.15 -57.27 -5.37
C ILE A 46 -8.70 -55.92 -5.83
N HIS A 47 -9.99 -55.65 -5.59
CA HIS A 47 -10.61 -54.39 -5.95
C HIS A 47 -9.99 -53.21 -5.18
N GLY A 48 -9.70 -53.37 -3.88
CA GLY A 48 -9.03 -52.37 -3.05
C GLY A 48 -7.63 -52.01 -3.56
N VAL A 49 -6.84 -52.99 -3.99
CA VAL A 49 -5.52 -52.78 -4.62
C VAL A 49 -5.66 -52.05 -5.96
N ALA A 50 -6.64 -52.44 -6.79
CA ALA A 50 -6.92 -51.74 -8.05
C ALA A 50 -7.30 -50.27 -7.80
N PHE A 51 -8.17 -50.01 -6.81
CA PHE A 51 -8.56 -48.67 -6.39
C PHE A 51 -7.37 -47.85 -5.86
N LEU A 52 -6.48 -48.45 -5.08
CA LEU A 52 -5.24 -47.81 -4.62
C LEU A 52 -4.36 -47.39 -5.80
N GLY A 53 -4.26 -48.22 -6.84
CA GLY A 53 -3.59 -47.88 -8.10
C GLY A 53 -4.21 -46.65 -8.78
N VAL A 54 -5.54 -46.62 -8.91
CA VAL A 54 -6.27 -45.45 -9.45
C VAL A 54 -6.05 -44.20 -8.58
N ALA A 55 -6.07 -44.34 -7.26
CA ALA A 55 -5.84 -43.23 -6.33
C ALA A 55 -4.42 -42.66 -6.45
N LEU A 56 -3.42 -43.51 -6.65
CA LEU A 56 -2.03 -43.11 -6.91
C LEU A 56 -1.89 -42.40 -8.26
N LEU A 57 -2.54 -42.90 -9.31
CA LEU A 57 -2.58 -42.24 -10.63
C LEU A 57 -3.24 -40.86 -10.56
N LEU A 58 -4.38 -40.73 -9.86
CA LEU A 58 -5.03 -39.45 -9.63
C LEU A 58 -4.14 -38.49 -8.82
N ARG A 59 -3.43 -38.97 -7.81
CA ARG A 59 -2.46 -38.17 -7.05
C ARG A 59 -1.31 -37.69 -7.94
N TRP A 60 -0.76 -38.58 -8.77
CA TRP A 60 0.28 -38.23 -9.73
C TRP A 60 -0.22 -37.16 -10.72
N ALA A 61 -1.44 -37.31 -11.25
CA ALA A 61 -2.05 -36.32 -12.14
C ALA A 61 -2.24 -34.94 -11.46
N VAL A 62 -2.61 -34.89 -10.18
CA VAL A 62 -2.71 -33.64 -9.40
C VAL A 62 -1.34 -32.99 -9.20
N ILE A 63 -0.28 -33.78 -9.03
CA ILE A 63 1.10 -33.27 -8.91
C ILE A 63 1.61 -32.76 -10.25
N ARG A 64 1.36 -33.52 -11.34
CA ARG A 64 1.83 -33.22 -12.70
C ARG A 64 1.12 -32.05 -13.35
N TRP A 65 -0.18 -31.89 -13.10
CA TRP A 65 -1.04 -30.84 -13.63
C TRP A 65 -1.78 -30.11 -12.51
N PRO A 66 -1.10 -29.16 -11.82
CA PRO A 66 -1.73 -28.33 -10.79
C PRO A 66 -2.65 -27.29 -11.42
N GLY A 67 -3.84 -27.08 -10.85
CA GLY A 67 -4.82 -26.12 -11.37
C GLY A 67 -6.24 -26.45 -10.93
N HIS A 68 -7.21 -25.67 -11.39
CA HIS A 68 -8.63 -25.91 -11.14
C HIS A 68 -9.24 -26.78 -12.26
N TYR A 69 -9.35 -28.08 -12.01
CA TYR A 69 -9.91 -29.03 -12.98
C TYR A 69 -11.22 -29.65 -12.45
N PRO A 70 -12.40 -29.07 -12.76
CA PRO A 70 -13.68 -29.54 -12.22
C PRO A 70 -14.02 -30.97 -12.65
N ALA A 71 -13.76 -31.34 -13.91
CA ALA A 71 -13.99 -32.69 -14.41
C ALA A 71 -13.18 -33.75 -13.64
N ARG A 72 -11.90 -33.48 -13.36
CA ARG A 72 -11.04 -34.36 -12.55
C ARG A 72 -11.60 -34.57 -11.15
N ARG A 73 -12.10 -33.50 -10.51
CA ARG A 73 -12.70 -33.59 -9.16
C ARG A 73 -13.98 -34.42 -9.15
N LEU A 74 -14.84 -34.22 -10.14
CA LEU A 74 -16.10 -34.97 -10.27
C LEU A 74 -15.86 -36.44 -10.59
N LEU A 75 -14.97 -36.76 -11.53
CA LEU A 75 -14.61 -38.15 -11.84
C LEU A 75 -13.99 -38.86 -10.63
N ALA A 76 -13.11 -38.18 -9.91
CA ALA A 76 -12.53 -38.73 -8.69
C ALA A 76 -13.58 -38.95 -7.60
N MET A 77 -14.56 -38.04 -7.47
CA MET A 77 -15.68 -38.17 -6.54
C MET A 77 -16.56 -39.39 -6.87
N LEU A 78 -16.95 -39.54 -8.14
CA LEU A 78 -17.75 -40.67 -8.60
C LEU A 78 -17.02 -42.00 -8.37
N ASN A 79 -15.72 -42.06 -8.71
CA ASN A 79 -14.88 -43.23 -8.46
C ASN A 79 -14.81 -43.58 -6.97
N ASP A 80 -14.68 -42.57 -6.09
CA ASP A 80 -14.62 -42.78 -4.64
C ASP A 80 -15.91 -43.39 -4.09
N TYR A 81 -17.08 -42.87 -4.48
CA TYR A 81 -18.36 -43.40 -4.02
C TYR A 81 -18.64 -44.78 -4.61
N ALA A 82 -18.41 -44.99 -5.91
CA ALA A 82 -18.59 -46.30 -6.53
C ALA A 82 -17.75 -47.40 -5.85
N ALA A 83 -16.51 -47.06 -5.48
CA ALA A 83 -15.65 -47.99 -4.76
C ALA A 83 -16.16 -48.28 -3.34
N LEU A 84 -16.62 -47.27 -2.60
CA LEU A 84 -17.18 -47.46 -1.26
C LEU A 84 -18.49 -48.27 -1.30
N GLY A 85 -19.39 -47.95 -2.24
CA GLY A 85 -20.63 -48.68 -2.48
C GLY A 85 -20.39 -50.15 -2.83
N PHE A 86 -19.41 -50.45 -3.68
CA PHE A 86 -19.01 -51.82 -4.00
C PHE A 86 -18.66 -52.65 -2.74
N HIS A 87 -17.85 -52.09 -1.84
CA HIS A 87 -17.47 -52.78 -0.60
C HIS A 87 -18.65 -52.94 0.37
N LEU A 88 -19.57 -51.96 0.41
CA LEU A 88 -20.78 -52.05 1.24
C LEU A 88 -21.79 -53.08 0.72
N ILE A 89 -21.90 -53.26 -0.59
CA ILE A 89 -22.75 -54.28 -1.21
C ILE A 89 -22.23 -55.69 -0.92
N LEU A 90 -20.93 -55.92 -1.12
CA LEU A 90 -20.32 -57.25 -0.94
C LEU A 90 -20.18 -57.65 0.54
N GLY A 91 -19.85 -56.69 1.41
CA GLY A 91 -19.54 -56.97 2.81
C GLY A 91 -20.75 -56.97 3.75
N GLY A 92 -21.89 -56.44 3.32
CA GLY A 92 -23.11 -56.35 4.13
C GLY A 92 -22.86 -55.80 5.54
N ARG A 93 -23.29 -56.54 6.57
CA ARG A 93 -23.13 -56.17 7.98
C ARG A 93 -21.67 -55.92 8.39
N ALA A 94 -20.74 -56.75 7.91
CA ALA A 94 -19.34 -56.70 8.35
C ALA A 94 -18.65 -55.39 7.93
N LEU A 95 -19.15 -54.75 6.87
CA LEU A 95 -18.59 -53.54 6.28
C LEU A 95 -19.27 -52.24 6.72
N LEU A 96 -20.22 -52.30 7.67
CA LEU A 96 -20.86 -51.11 8.24
C LEU A 96 -19.84 -50.02 8.69
N PRO A 97 -18.67 -50.33 9.28
CA PRO A 97 -17.68 -49.29 9.63
C PRO A 97 -17.13 -48.48 8.45
N VAL A 98 -17.20 -49.00 7.21
CA VAL A 98 -16.79 -48.26 6.00
C VAL A 98 -17.71 -47.05 5.73
N TYR A 99 -18.92 -47.04 6.28
CA TYR A 99 -19.78 -45.86 6.25
C TYR A 99 -19.13 -44.60 6.86
N ALA A 100 -18.29 -44.75 7.89
CA ALA A 100 -17.54 -43.62 8.45
C ALA A 100 -16.65 -42.95 7.39
N VAL A 101 -16.11 -43.74 6.46
CA VAL A 101 -15.31 -43.25 5.32
C VAL A 101 -16.19 -42.51 4.31
N VAL A 102 -17.42 -42.96 4.07
CA VAL A 102 -18.41 -42.26 3.22
C VAL A 102 -18.69 -40.86 3.77
N LEU A 103 -18.97 -40.74 5.08
CA LEU A 103 -19.18 -39.44 5.73
C LEU A 103 -17.94 -38.55 5.66
N TRP A 104 -16.77 -39.09 6.00
CA TRP A 104 -15.53 -38.31 5.97
C TRP A 104 -15.19 -37.84 4.55
N MET A 105 -15.38 -38.69 3.54
CA MET A 105 -15.17 -38.34 2.14
C MET A 105 -16.10 -37.20 1.71
N THR A 106 -17.39 -37.29 2.09
CA THR A 106 -18.42 -36.29 1.78
C THR A 106 -18.09 -34.91 2.36
N ILE A 107 -17.74 -34.87 3.65
CA ILE A 107 -17.31 -33.63 4.33
C ILE A 107 -16.02 -33.11 3.68
N GLY A 108 -15.09 -34.01 3.37
CA GLY A 108 -13.81 -33.68 2.76
C GLY A 108 -13.94 -32.95 1.43
N TYR A 109 -14.84 -33.40 0.56
CA TYR A 109 -15.16 -32.71 -0.69
C TYR A 109 -15.71 -31.30 -0.45
N GLY A 110 -16.57 -31.13 0.54
CA GLY A 110 -17.14 -29.83 0.89
C GLY A 110 -16.16 -28.83 1.46
N VAL A 111 -15.37 -29.24 2.46
CA VAL A 111 -14.40 -28.36 3.13
C VAL A 111 -13.29 -27.92 2.18
N ARG A 112 -12.84 -28.80 1.26
CA ARG A 112 -11.70 -28.51 0.38
C ARG A 112 -12.08 -27.80 -0.91
N TYR A 113 -13.26 -28.08 -1.46
CA TYR A 113 -13.68 -27.53 -2.75
C TYR A 113 -14.88 -26.57 -2.66
N GLY A 114 -15.44 -26.42 -1.46
CA GLY A 114 -16.50 -25.48 -1.15
C GLY A 114 -17.90 -26.10 -1.17
N SER A 115 -18.87 -25.26 -0.80
CA SER A 115 -20.26 -25.68 -0.59
C SER A 115 -20.91 -26.39 -1.79
N ARG A 116 -20.58 -26.01 -3.03
CA ARG A 116 -21.18 -26.66 -4.22
C ARG A 116 -20.75 -28.13 -4.32
N TYR A 117 -19.49 -28.42 -4.00
CA TYR A 117 -18.97 -29.78 -3.98
C TYR A 117 -19.50 -30.57 -2.78
N LEU A 118 -19.79 -29.92 -1.65
CA LEU A 118 -20.45 -30.58 -0.51
C LEU A 118 -21.84 -31.10 -0.91
N VAL A 119 -22.63 -30.28 -1.60
CA VAL A 119 -23.97 -30.67 -2.09
C VAL A 119 -23.86 -31.79 -3.11
N ALA A 120 -22.95 -31.68 -4.09
CA ALA A 120 -22.73 -32.74 -5.07
C ALA A 120 -22.28 -34.07 -4.44
N ALA A 121 -21.35 -34.02 -3.49
CA ALA A 121 -20.86 -35.18 -2.75
C ALA A 121 -21.97 -35.81 -1.89
N THR A 122 -22.81 -34.98 -1.26
CA THR A 122 -23.96 -35.47 -0.47
C THR A 122 -24.97 -36.18 -1.37
N ALA A 123 -25.28 -35.61 -2.55
CA ALA A 123 -26.17 -36.25 -3.51
C ALA A 123 -25.61 -37.58 -4.03
N ALA A 124 -24.30 -37.63 -4.34
CA ALA A 124 -23.63 -38.85 -4.77
C ALA A 124 -23.62 -39.92 -3.66
N ALA A 125 -23.36 -39.55 -2.40
CA ALA A 125 -23.40 -40.45 -1.25
C ALA A 125 -24.81 -41.01 -1.00
N LEU A 126 -25.85 -40.17 -1.10
CA LEU A 126 -27.25 -40.60 -0.96
C LEU A 126 -27.65 -41.55 -2.08
N LEU A 127 -27.28 -41.26 -3.33
CA LEU A 127 -27.53 -42.14 -4.46
C LEU A 127 -26.83 -43.50 -4.28
N ASP A 128 -25.57 -43.48 -3.86
CA ASP A 128 -24.81 -44.69 -3.56
C ASP A 128 -25.47 -45.52 -2.46
N LEU A 129 -25.96 -44.89 -1.38
CA LEU A 129 -26.72 -45.57 -0.33
C LEU A 129 -28.04 -46.17 -0.83
N VAL A 130 -28.75 -45.54 -1.77
CA VAL A 130 -29.94 -46.12 -2.40
C VAL A 130 -29.59 -47.39 -3.16
N VAL A 131 -28.49 -47.36 -3.92
CA VAL A 131 -28.00 -48.52 -4.68
C VAL A 131 -27.61 -49.64 -3.71
N VAL A 132 -26.81 -49.34 -2.69
CA VAL A 132 -26.38 -50.29 -1.65
C VAL A 132 -27.59 -50.93 -0.95
N ALA A 133 -28.57 -50.12 -0.54
CA ALA A 133 -29.77 -50.59 0.17
C ALA A 133 -30.69 -51.45 -0.70
N SER A 134 -30.77 -51.16 -2.00
CA SER A 134 -31.61 -51.94 -2.94
C SER A 134 -30.99 -53.29 -3.32
N LEU A 135 -29.66 -53.36 -3.43
CA LEU A 135 -28.95 -54.56 -3.88
C LEU A 135 -28.60 -55.55 -2.77
N THR A 136 -28.56 -55.13 -1.50
CA THR A 136 -28.13 -56.01 -0.41
C THR A 136 -29.31 -56.45 0.47
N PRO A 137 -29.55 -57.76 0.66
CA PRO A 137 -30.64 -58.26 1.52
C PRO A 137 -30.62 -57.71 2.94
N TYR A 138 -29.44 -57.65 3.57
CA TYR A 138 -29.27 -57.16 4.94
C TYR A 138 -29.84 -55.75 5.18
N TRP A 139 -29.59 -54.81 4.26
CA TRP A 139 -30.06 -53.42 4.41
C TRP A 139 -31.57 -53.28 4.24
N ARG A 140 -32.20 -54.19 3.50
CA ARG A 140 -33.67 -54.27 3.37
C ARG A 140 -34.33 -54.80 4.64
N GLU A 141 -33.67 -55.75 5.31
CA GLU A 141 -34.16 -56.35 6.56
C GLU A 141 -33.94 -55.45 7.79
N GLN A 142 -33.01 -54.48 7.72
CA GLN A 142 -32.65 -53.59 8.83
C GLN A 142 -33.04 -52.12 8.54
N PRO A 143 -34.35 -51.79 8.52
CA PRO A 143 -34.81 -50.47 8.07
C PRO A 143 -34.30 -49.33 8.95
N TYR A 144 -34.16 -49.54 10.26
CA TYR A 144 -33.68 -48.50 11.19
C TYR A 144 -32.21 -48.12 10.94
N VAL A 145 -31.35 -49.09 10.63
CA VAL A 145 -29.94 -48.81 10.29
C VAL A 145 -29.88 -48.03 8.99
N THR A 146 -30.60 -48.47 7.96
CA THR A 146 -30.66 -47.80 6.66
C THR A 146 -31.13 -46.35 6.82
N VAL A 147 -32.23 -46.11 7.54
CA VAL A 147 -32.73 -44.75 7.83
C VAL A 147 -31.70 -43.92 8.59
N MET A 148 -30.99 -44.49 9.56
CA MET A 148 -29.90 -43.80 10.27
C MET A 148 -28.78 -43.36 9.33
N LEU A 149 -28.36 -44.20 8.38
CA LEU A 149 -27.34 -43.85 7.38
C LEU A 149 -27.80 -42.71 6.48
N PHE A 150 -29.04 -42.75 5.99
CA PHE A 150 -29.62 -41.66 5.20
C PHE A 150 -29.69 -40.34 5.99
N LEU A 151 -30.21 -40.39 7.22
CA LEU A 151 -30.30 -39.22 8.09
C LEU A 151 -28.93 -38.62 8.39
N THR A 152 -27.95 -39.45 8.75
CA THR A 152 -26.60 -38.95 9.07
C THR A 152 -25.87 -38.43 7.82
N THR A 153 -26.07 -39.04 6.65
CA THR A 153 -25.56 -38.55 5.36
C THR A 153 -26.19 -37.21 4.96
N LEU A 154 -27.40 -36.91 5.43
CA LEU A 154 -28.04 -35.61 5.19
C LEU A 154 -27.64 -34.56 6.25
N ILE A 155 -27.77 -34.89 7.53
CA ILE A 155 -27.62 -33.96 8.66
C ILE A 155 -26.18 -33.46 8.78
N VAL A 156 -25.19 -34.35 8.71
CA VAL A 156 -23.79 -33.97 8.96
C VAL A 156 -23.26 -33.02 7.87
N PRO A 157 -23.47 -33.28 6.56
CA PRO A 157 -23.15 -32.32 5.52
C PRO A 157 -23.99 -31.04 5.58
N ALA A 158 -25.28 -31.10 5.94
CA ALA A 158 -26.11 -29.90 6.09
C ALA A 158 -25.59 -28.98 7.20
N TYR A 159 -25.21 -29.53 8.35
CA TYR A 159 -24.60 -28.78 9.44
C TYR A 159 -23.25 -28.18 9.02
N THR A 160 -22.41 -28.96 8.32
CA THR A 160 -21.13 -28.49 7.77
C THR A 160 -21.35 -27.35 6.77
N HIS A 161 -22.37 -27.45 5.91
CA HIS A 161 -22.73 -26.41 4.95
C HIS A 161 -23.13 -25.10 5.66
N PHE A 162 -23.92 -25.20 6.72
CA PHE A 162 -24.30 -24.06 7.55
C PHE A 162 -23.08 -23.39 8.21
N LEU A 163 -22.18 -24.18 8.80
CA LEU A 163 -20.96 -23.67 9.43
C LEU A 163 -20.04 -22.96 8.43
N LEU A 164 -19.82 -23.57 7.26
CA LEU A 164 -19.01 -22.96 6.19
C LEU A 164 -19.59 -21.62 5.75
N ARG A 165 -20.90 -21.55 5.49
CA ARG A 165 -21.56 -20.30 5.07
C ARG A 165 -21.57 -19.23 6.17
N SER A 166 -21.76 -19.62 7.42
CA SER A 166 -21.73 -18.69 8.55
C SER A 166 -20.34 -18.05 8.70
N ASN A 167 -19.30 -18.88 8.62
CA ASN A 167 -17.91 -18.43 8.69
C ASN A 167 -17.55 -17.50 7.51
N GLU A 168 -17.92 -17.86 6.27
CA GLU A 168 -17.74 -17.01 5.09
C GLU A 168 -18.40 -15.64 5.26
N ARG A 169 -19.63 -15.59 5.77
CA ARG A 169 -20.37 -14.34 6.04
C ARG A 169 -19.71 -13.49 7.11
N SER A 170 -19.20 -14.10 8.18
CA SER A 170 -18.49 -13.37 9.24
C SER A 170 -17.24 -12.69 8.71
N HIS A 171 -16.41 -13.43 7.96
CA HIS A 171 -15.19 -12.87 7.36
C HIS A 171 -15.48 -11.82 6.29
N ALA A 172 -16.56 -11.98 5.51
CA ALA A 172 -16.97 -10.95 4.55
C ALA A 172 -17.32 -9.64 5.27
N ARG A 173 -18.13 -9.70 6.34
CA ARG A 173 -18.51 -8.54 7.15
C ARG A 173 -17.32 -7.83 7.80
N GLU A 174 -16.38 -8.60 8.37
CA GLU A 174 -15.15 -8.03 8.95
C GLU A 174 -14.31 -7.29 7.90
N ARG A 175 -14.17 -7.87 6.70
CA ARG A 175 -13.43 -7.26 5.59
C ARG A 175 -14.11 -6.00 5.09
N GLU A 176 -15.43 -6.05 4.89
CA GLU A 176 -16.23 -4.89 4.47
C GLU A 176 -16.13 -3.76 5.50
N ALA A 177 -16.29 -4.06 6.79
CA ALA A 177 -16.16 -3.08 7.86
C ALA A 177 -14.75 -2.46 7.90
N THR A 178 -13.70 -3.27 7.74
CA THR A 178 -12.30 -2.79 7.70
C THR A 178 -12.04 -1.89 6.50
N GLN A 179 -12.52 -2.28 5.31
CA GLN A 179 -12.38 -1.48 4.09
C GLN A 179 -13.20 -0.19 4.14
N ALA A 180 -14.42 -0.23 4.70
CA ALA A 180 -15.26 0.95 4.90
C ALA A 180 -14.59 1.93 5.88
N LYS A 181 -14.07 1.44 7.01
CA LYS A 181 -13.31 2.24 7.98
C LYS A 181 -12.09 2.90 7.32
N THR A 182 -11.35 2.15 6.50
CA THR A 182 -10.18 2.67 5.78
C THR A 182 -10.57 3.78 4.79
N ARG A 183 -11.64 3.58 4.00
CA ARG A 183 -12.13 4.57 3.04
C ARG A 183 -12.63 5.85 3.71
N LEU A 184 -13.40 5.70 4.79
CA LEU A 184 -13.91 6.84 5.56
C LEU A 184 -12.77 7.67 6.16
N LEU A 185 -11.73 7.02 6.70
CA LEU A 185 -10.57 7.73 7.24
C LEU A 185 -9.73 8.42 6.15
N ALA A 186 -9.58 7.79 4.98
CA ALA A 186 -8.90 8.41 3.85
C ALA A 186 -9.64 9.65 3.32
N GLN A 187 -10.97 9.58 3.21
CA GLN A 187 -11.80 10.72 2.82
C GLN A 187 -11.75 11.84 3.87
N ALA A 188 -11.93 11.52 5.14
CA ALA A 188 -11.82 12.51 6.23
C ALA A 188 -10.44 13.18 6.25
N SER A 189 -9.36 12.47 5.89
CA SER A 189 -8.05 13.09 5.73
C SER A 189 -8.03 14.17 4.67
N HIS A 190 -8.63 13.90 3.52
CA HIS A 190 -8.63 14.80 2.39
C HIS A 190 -9.32 16.11 2.79
N ASP A 191 -10.52 15.96 3.34
CA ASP A 191 -11.39 17.06 3.76
C ASP A 191 -10.78 17.90 4.90
N LEU A 192 -9.91 17.31 5.72
CA LEU A 192 -9.21 18.02 6.80
C LEU A 192 -7.87 18.62 6.36
N ARG A 193 -7.23 18.07 5.32
CA ARG A 193 -5.95 18.58 4.81
C ARG A 193 -6.12 19.91 4.09
N GLN A 194 -7.19 20.07 3.30
CA GLN A 194 -7.50 21.30 2.57
C GLN A 194 -7.60 22.53 3.49
N PRO A 195 -8.44 22.54 4.55
CA PRO A 195 -8.54 23.71 5.42
C PRO A 195 -7.21 23.99 6.14
N ILE A 196 -6.48 22.96 6.59
CA ILE A 196 -5.18 23.13 7.24
C ILE A 196 -4.16 23.78 6.28
N HIS A 197 -4.15 23.36 5.01
CA HIS A 197 -3.28 23.92 3.98
C HIS A 197 -3.57 25.39 3.73
N SER A 198 -4.84 25.76 3.59
CA SER A 198 -5.26 27.16 3.39
C SER A 198 -4.87 28.05 4.56
N ILE A 199 -5.09 27.60 5.80
CA ILE A 199 -4.73 28.38 6.99
C ILE A 199 -3.19 28.54 7.07
N ALA A 200 -2.41 27.53 6.68
CA ALA A 200 -0.94 27.63 6.67
C ALA A 200 -0.46 28.70 5.67
N LEU A 201 -1.03 28.72 4.46
CA LEU A 201 -0.73 29.75 3.46
C LEU A 201 -1.14 31.15 3.93
N PHE A 202 -2.29 31.30 4.60
CA PHE A 202 -2.69 32.58 5.20
C PHE A 202 -1.76 33.03 6.34
N ALA A 203 -1.27 32.10 7.16
CA ALA A 203 -0.29 32.41 8.20
C ALA A 203 1.04 32.90 7.61
N ASP A 204 1.52 32.27 6.53
CA ASP A 204 2.70 32.72 5.79
C ASP A 204 2.50 34.12 5.19
N CYS A 205 1.33 34.40 4.61
CA CYS A 205 1.00 35.74 4.11
C CYS A 205 1.02 36.80 5.22
N LEU A 206 0.52 36.48 6.42
CA LEU A 206 0.48 37.40 7.56
C LEU A 206 1.86 37.68 8.14
N ARG A 207 2.74 36.67 8.23
CA ARG A 207 4.09 36.77 8.86
C ARG A 207 4.96 37.87 8.27
N ASP A 208 4.63 38.20 7.05
CA ASP A 208 5.45 38.91 6.10
C ASP A 208 4.88 40.36 5.92
N GLU A 209 3.79 40.70 6.63
CA GLU A 209 3.27 42.06 6.87
C GLU A 209 4.14 42.85 7.88
N ASN A 210 3.90 44.17 7.97
CA ASN A 210 4.47 45.03 9.02
C ASN A 210 3.78 44.76 10.38
N LEU A 211 4.00 43.56 10.92
CA LEU A 211 3.47 43.12 12.20
C LEU A 211 4.27 43.70 13.37
N ASN A 212 3.57 44.14 14.40
CA ASN A 212 4.19 44.41 15.69
C ASN A 212 4.64 43.10 16.38
N GLY A 213 5.50 43.19 17.40
CA GLY A 213 6.09 42.01 18.06
C GLY A 213 5.06 41.02 18.62
N HIS A 214 3.90 41.49 19.08
CA HIS A 214 2.82 40.65 19.58
C HIS A 214 2.08 39.92 18.44
N GLN A 215 1.77 40.62 17.35
CA GLN A 215 1.14 40.05 16.16
C GLN A 215 2.02 39.00 15.49
N ARG A 216 3.33 39.25 15.39
CA ARG A 216 4.31 38.28 14.85
C ARG A 216 4.31 36.99 15.69
N HIS A 217 4.32 37.12 17.01
CA HIS A 217 4.23 35.97 17.92
C HIS A 217 2.93 35.17 17.78
N LEU A 218 1.79 35.84 17.56
CA LEU A 218 0.50 35.17 17.31
C LEU A 218 0.51 34.38 16.00
N VAL A 219 1.03 34.98 14.92
CA VAL A 219 1.16 34.31 13.62
C VAL A 219 2.09 33.11 13.70
N ASP A 220 3.25 33.23 14.36
CA ASP A 220 4.17 32.11 14.60
C ASP A 220 3.53 30.99 15.44
N SER A 221 2.59 31.34 16.33
CA SER A 221 1.87 30.36 17.14
C SER A 221 0.77 29.64 16.35
N ILE A 222 0.10 30.35 15.43
CA ILE A 222 -0.86 29.78 14.48
C ILE A 222 -0.15 28.79 13.55
N ASP A 223 0.98 29.19 12.96
CA ASP A 223 1.80 28.36 12.08
C ASP A 223 2.28 27.07 12.77
N ARG A 224 2.82 27.18 13.98
CA ARG A 224 3.21 26.01 14.81
C ARG A 224 2.04 25.09 15.14
N SER A 225 0.87 25.65 15.40
CA SER A 225 -0.35 24.88 15.71
C SER A 225 -0.84 24.13 14.47
N LEU A 226 -0.83 24.77 13.30
CA LEU A 226 -1.20 24.14 12.02
C LEU A 226 -0.23 23.04 11.63
N HIS A 227 1.07 23.25 11.84
CA HIS A 227 2.07 22.22 11.60
C HIS A 227 1.86 21.01 12.52
N SER A 228 1.53 21.26 13.79
CA SER A 228 1.22 20.21 14.76
C SER A 228 -0.02 19.42 14.37
N VAL A 229 -1.11 20.10 13.99
CA VAL A 229 -2.36 19.44 13.54
C VAL A 229 -2.14 18.68 12.23
N SER A 230 -1.41 19.25 11.26
CA SER A 230 -1.01 18.57 10.01
C SER A 230 -0.26 17.28 10.29
N HIS A 231 0.75 17.35 11.17
CA HIS A 231 1.57 16.21 11.52
C HIS A 231 0.75 15.14 12.25
N LEU A 232 -0.19 15.54 13.12
CA LEU A 232 -1.08 14.60 13.82
C LEU A 232 -2.02 13.86 12.86
N PHE A 233 -2.62 14.55 11.90
CA PHE A 233 -3.45 13.90 10.89
C PHE A 233 -2.63 12.91 10.07
N ARG A 234 -1.48 13.36 9.55
CA ARG A 234 -0.56 12.49 8.80
C ARG A 234 -0.14 11.28 9.62
N SER A 235 0.14 11.46 10.91
CA SER A 235 0.51 10.37 11.83
C SER A 235 -0.60 9.35 12.06
N ILE A 236 -1.86 9.80 12.21
CA ILE A 236 -3.01 8.89 12.35
C ILE A 236 -3.17 8.08 11.07
N LEU A 237 -3.06 8.72 9.91
CA LEU A 237 -3.28 8.10 8.62
C LEU A 237 -2.15 7.17 8.20
N ASP A 238 -0.91 7.55 8.47
CA ASP A 238 0.24 6.68 8.27
C ASP A 238 0.07 5.41 9.11
N SER A 239 -0.41 5.52 10.37
CA SER A 239 -0.69 4.35 11.22
C SER A 239 -1.70 3.37 10.57
N TYR A 240 -2.81 3.88 10.04
CA TYR A 240 -3.81 3.05 9.36
C TYR A 240 -3.36 2.55 7.97
N THR A 241 -2.55 3.32 7.25
CA THR A 241 -2.01 2.94 5.93
C THR A 241 -0.93 1.86 6.08
N LEU A 242 -0.11 1.96 7.11
CA LEU A 242 0.86 0.95 7.54
C LEU A 242 0.18 -0.36 7.93
N ASP A 243 -0.93 -0.32 8.68
CA ASP A 243 -1.72 -1.51 9.03
C ASP A 243 -2.33 -2.21 7.79
N SER A 244 -2.54 -1.47 6.70
CA SER A 244 -3.04 -2.01 5.43
C SER A 244 -1.94 -2.52 4.47
N GLY A 245 -0.66 -2.31 4.80
CA GLY A 245 0.48 -2.73 3.98
C GLY A 245 0.67 -1.97 2.67
N LYS A 246 0.04 -0.79 2.52
CA LYS A 246 0.00 -0.03 1.25
C LYS A 246 1.12 1.01 1.08
N LEU A 247 1.94 1.25 2.10
CA LEU A 247 3.04 2.23 2.05
C LEU A 247 4.32 1.53 1.56
N GLU A 248 4.78 1.85 0.35
CA GLU A 248 6.01 1.30 -0.21
C GLU A 248 7.17 2.33 -0.11
N PRO A 249 8.26 2.03 0.63
CA PRO A 249 9.40 2.95 0.76
C PRO A 249 10.10 3.25 -0.57
N ARG A 250 10.40 4.53 -0.83
CA ARG A 250 11.24 4.93 -1.96
C ARG A 250 12.71 4.88 -1.56
N ILE A 251 13.31 3.72 -1.71
CA ILE A 251 14.69 3.48 -1.35
C ILE A 251 15.65 4.11 -2.39
N GLU A 252 16.47 5.07 -1.96
CA GLU A 252 17.52 5.71 -2.77
C GLU A 252 18.84 5.87 -1.98
N ALA A 253 19.90 6.31 -2.66
CA ALA A 253 21.20 6.56 -2.04
C ALA A 253 21.19 7.95 -1.38
N VAL A 254 21.16 7.98 -0.05
CA VAL A 254 20.99 9.20 0.74
C VAL A 254 22.26 9.51 1.53
N ARG A 255 22.77 10.74 1.41
CA ARG A 255 23.83 11.24 2.27
C ARG A 255 23.20 11.61 3.62
N VAL A 256 23.52 10.85 4.66
CA VAL A 256 22.87 11.00 5.98
C VAL A 256 23.09 12.38 6.57
N GLY A 257 24.27 12.98 6.35
CA GLY A 257 24.58 14.34 6.81
C GLY A 257 23.58 15.38 6.31
N ASP A 258 23.18 15.35 5.05
CA ASP A 258 22.28 16.34 4.47
C ASP A 258 20.89 16.31 5.12
N VAL A 259 20.37 15.11 5.40
CA VAL A 259 19.08 14.92 6.08
C VAL A 259 19.14 15.38 7.53
N LEU A 260 20.22 15.02 8.26
CA LEU A 260 20.39 15.44 9.65
C LEU A 260 20.53 16.96 9.78
N ASP A 261 21.32 17.57 8.89
CA ASP A 261 21.52 19.01 8.90
C ASP A 261 20.24 19.76 8.52
N ALA A 262 19.45 19.25 7.56
CA ALA A 262 18.15 19.84 7.22
C ALA A 262 17.17 19.80 8.40
N VAL A 263 16.98 18.63 9.02
CA VAL A 263 16.07 18.46 10.17
C VAL A 263 16.48 19.32 11.36
N VAL A 264 17.78 19.44 11.64
CA VAL A 264 18.28 20.26 12.75
C VAL A 264 18.13 21.75 12.47
N ARG A 265 18.30 22.21 11.21
CA ARG A 265 18.00 23.60 10.83
C ARG A 265 16.52 23.92 11.06
N ASP A 266 15.63 23.12 10.48
CA ASP A 266 14.18 23.30 10.60
C ASP A 266 13.72 23.29 12.07
N SER A 267 14.30 22.41 12.88
CA SER A 267 13.97 22.31 14.32
C SER A 267 14.46 23.51 15.14
N ARG A 268 15.55 24.18 14.74
CA ARG A 268 16.03 25.41 15.40
C ARG A 268 15.10 26.57 15.09
N ASP A 269 14.76 26.73 13.81
CA ASP A 269 13.92 27.82 13.32
C ASP A 269 12.49 27.71 13.88
N GLY A 270 11.89 26.51 13.86
CA GLY A 270 10.52 26.29 14.35
C GLY A 270 10.32 26.41 15.86
N LEU A 271 11.39 26.30 16.65
CA LEU A 271 11.33 26.41 18.13
C LEU A 271 11.77 27.78 18.65
N GLY A 272 12.15 28.72 17.77
CA GLY A 272 12.68 30.03 18.16
C GLY A 272 13.94 29.92 19.03
N LEU A 273 14.63 28.78 18.97
CA LEU A 273 15.87 28.57 19.68
C LEU A 273 16.95 29.31 18.88
N GLY A 274 17.53 30.37 19.44
CA GLY A 274 18.64 31.08 18.82
C GLY A 274 19.84 30.17 18.53
N ALA A 275 20.89 30.71 17.92
CA ALA A 275 22.12 29.99 17.56
C ALA A 275 22.78 29.22 18.75
N ASP A 276 22.39 29.53 19.98
CA ASP A 276 22.87 28.91 21.22
C ASP A 276 22.18 27.59 21.60
N ALA A 277 21.23 27.08 20.81
CA ALA A 277 20.65 25.75 21.05
C ALA A 277 21.76 24.68 20.99
N PRO A 278 21.99 23.88 22.05
CA PRO A 278 23.15 23.00 22.12
C PRO A 278 22.94 21.68 21.34
N ILE A 279 22.35 21.74 20.15
CA ILE A 279 22.18 20.60 19.23
C ILE A 279 23.42 20.49 18.36
N ARG A 280 24.16 19.39 18.47
CA ARG A 280 25.36 19.10 17.66
C ARG A 280 25.10 17.94 16.71
N VAL A 281 25.44 18.10 15.44
CA VAL A 281 25.37 17.04 14.43
C VAL A 281 26.76 16.44 14.18
N ARG A 282 26.86 15.12 14.19
CA ARG A 282 28.09 14.35 13.90
C ARG A 282 27.75 13.18 12.97
N ALA A 283 27.52 13.49 11.70
CA ALA A 283 27.01 12.53 10.72
C ALA A 283 28.08 11.85 9.86
N GLY A 284 29.26 12.48 9.69
CA GLY A 284 30.23 12.07 8.67
C GLY A 284 29.67 12.14 7.23
N ALA A 285 30.48 11.77 6.25
CA ALA A 285 30.08 11.70 4.83
C ALA A 285 29.53 10.31 4.46
N HIS A 286 28.60 9.78 5.26
CA HIS A 286 28.05 8.43 5.05
C HIS A 286 26.89 8.43 4.05
N LEU A 287 26.96 7.49 3.09
CA LEU A 287 25.91 7.21 2.11
C LEU A 287 25.19 5.93 2.51
N VAL A 288 23.86 5.96 2.60
CA VAL A 288 23.05 4.80 2.97
C VAL A 288 21.92 4.59 1.97
N ARG A 289 21.45 3.34 1.86
CA ARG A 289 20.31 2.99 1.02
C ARG A 289 19.02 3.06 1.85
N THR A 290 18.22 4.12 1.69
CA THR A 290 17.00 4.39 2.48
C THR A 290 16.06 5.36 1.77
N ASP A 291 14.84 5.52 2.27
CA ASP A 291 13.95 6.63 1.90
C ASP A 291 14.31 7.90 2.69
N PRO A 292 14.65 9.03 2.03
CA PRO A 292 15.06 10.26 2.72
C PRO A 292 13.90 10.94 3.47
N HIS A 293 12.66 10.80 3.00
CA HIS A 293 11.49 11.40 3.64
C HIS A 293 11.14 10.63 4.92
N LEU A 294 11.10 9.30 4.85
CA LEU A 294 10.87 8.46 6.04
C LEU A 294 12.01 8.60 7.05
N LEU A 295 13.27 8.69 6.58
CA LEU A 295 14.42 8.97 7.44
C LEU A 295 14.30 10.35 8.10
N GLY A 296 13.94 11.39 7.34
CA GLY A 296 13.69 12.73 7.86
C GLY A 296 12.63 12.73 8.96
N THR A 297 11.51 12.03 8.73
CA THR A 297 10.43 11.87 9.71
C THR A 297 10.89 11.14 10.98
N ILE A 298 11.69 10.07 10.85
CA ILE A 298 12.28 9.38 12.00
C ILE A 298 13.14 10.37 12.81
N VAL A 299 14.05 11.08 12.16
CA VAL A 299 14.98 12.00 12.83
C VAL A 299 14.23 13.17 13.47
N GLN A 300 13.25 13.75 12.77
CA GLN A 300 12.44 14.85 13.28
C GLN A 300 11.69 14.45 14.56
N ASN A 301 11.10 13.25 14.61
CA ASN A 301 10.42 12.75 15.79
C ASN A 301 11.39 12.53 16.97
N LEU A 302 12.59 12.01 16.70
CA LEU A 302 13.61 11.81 17.73
C LEU A 302 14.19 13.13 18.25
N VAL A 303 14.49 14.08 17.36
CA VAL A 303 15.02 15.41 17.73
C VAL A 303 13.97 16.22 18.47
N SER A 304 12.70 16.22 18.01
CA SER A 304 11.60 16.88 18.71
C SER A 304 11.43 16.34 20.13
N ASN A 305 11.48 15.02 20.32
CA ASN A 305 11.45 14.42 21.66
C ASN A 305 12.67 14.83 22.50
N ALA A 306 13.87 14.83 21.92
CA ALA A 306 15.09 15.24 22.62
C ALA A 306 15.04 16.70 23.07
N VAL A 307 14.46 17.60 22.26
CA VAL A 307 14.29 19.01 22.63
C VAL A 307 13.22 19.18 23.72
N LYS A 308 12.07 18.51 23.57
CA LYS A 308 10.97 18.57 24.55
C LYS A 308 11.37 18.06 25.93
N TYR A 309 12.17 17.00 26.00
CA TYR A 309 12.53 16.33 27.26
C TYR A 309 13.98 16.59 27.72
N GLY A 310 14.77 17.29 26.92
CA GLY A 310 16.19 17.56 27.16
C GLY A 310 16.50 18.67 28.16
N GLU A 311 15.48 19.38 28.67
CA GLU A 311 15.61 20.46 29.68
C GLU A 311 16.61 21.57 29.28
N GLY A 312 16.71 21.88 27.98
CA GLY A 312 17.65 22.88 27.46
C GLY A 312 19.12 22.45 27.48
N ARG A 313 19.43 21.20 27.84
CA ARG A 313 20.79 20.64 27.84
C ARG A 313 21.18 20.13 26.44
N GLY A 314 22.48 19.93 26.24
CA GLY A 314 23.05 19.53 24.94
C GLY A 314 22.46 18.24 24.36
N ILE A 315 22.08 18.31 23.08
CA ILE A 315 21.57 17.20 22.27
C ILE A 315 22.63 16.85 21.22
N LEU A 316 22.93 15.57 21.07
CA LEU A 316 23.86 15.07 20.06
C LEU A 316 23.12 14.17 19.09
N VAL A 317 23.10 14.55 17.81
CA VAL A 317 22.62 13.73 16.70
C VAL A 317 23.84 13.20 15.97
N ALA A 318 24.10 11.90 16.05
CA ALA A 318 25.29 11.28 15.52
C ALA A 318 24.97 10.11 14.58
N ALA A 319 25.79 9.90 13.57
CA ALA A 319 25.79 8.68 12.78
C ALA A 319 27.13 7.96 12.96
N ARG A 320 27.07 6.67 13.29
CA ARG A 320 28.24 5.85 13.61
C ARG A 320 28.25 4.58 12.78
N ARG A 321 29.34 4.34 12.07
CA ARG A 321 29.58 3.09 11.35
C ARG A 321 29.72 1.92 12.32
N ARG A 322 29.03 0.81 12.00
CA ARG A 322 29.11 -0.50 12.66
C ARG A 322 29.34 -1.57 11.59
N GLY A 323 30.61 -1.80 11.24
CA GLY A 323 30.97 -2.73 10.17
C GLY A 323 30.43 -2.28 8.80
N ARG A 324 29.52 -3.07 8.21
CA ARG A 324 28.84 -2.79 6.93
C ARG A 324 27.56 -1.97 7.07
N THR A 325 27.13 -1.66 8.29
CA THR A 325 25.93 -0.86 8.53
C THR A 325 26.23 0.45 9.24
N LEU A 326 25.30 1.38 9.18
CA LEU A 326 25.32 2.64 9.93
C LEU A 326 24.27 2.59 11.04
N ALA A 327 24.60 3.20 12.18
CA ALA A 327 23.69 3.42 13.29
C ALA A 327 23.55 4.93 13.55
N LEU A 328 22.31 5.40 13.54
CA LEU A 328 21.95 6.77 13.86
C LEU A 328 21.56 6.85 15.34
N GLN A 329 22.08 7.84 16.05
CA GLN A 329 21.89 8.00 17.48
C GLN A 329 21.48 9.43 17.81
N VAL A 330 20.40 9.58 18.57
CA VAL A 330 20.00 10.86 19.17
C VAL A 330 20.18 10.72 20.67
N HIS A 331 21.07 11.54 21.24
CA HIS A 331 21.37 11.59 22.66
C HIS A 331 20.87 12.91 23.23
N ASP A 332 20.03 12.83 24.27
CA ASP A 332 19.71 13.96 25.13
C ASP A 332 20.31 13.77 26.52
N ARG A 333 20.45 14.88 27.25
CA ARG A 333 20.88 14.90 28.66
C ARG A 333 19.74 15.25 29.60
N GLY A 334 18.51 14.95 29.20
CA GLY A 334 17.30 15.31 29.92
C GLY A 334 17.00 14.45 31.13
N ARG A 335 15.75 14.49 31.58
CA ARG A 335 15.25 13.78 32.77
C ARG A 335 15.39 12.26 32.74
N GLY A 336 15.54 11.66 31.55
CA GLY A 336 15.57 10.20 31.38
C GLY A 336 14.22 9.51 31.70
N ILE A 337 14.16 8.21 31.42
CA ILE A 337 12.95 7.38 31.47
C ILE A 337 13.17 6.25 32.50
N PRO A 338 12.25 6.07 33.47
CA PRO A 338 12.31 4.94 34.41
C PRO A 338 12.31 3.60 33.69
N GLU A 339 13.08 2.64 34.18
CA GLU A 339 13.27 1.31 33.54
C GLU A 339 11.95 0.61 33.22
N ALA A 340 11.01 0.60 34.18
CA ALA A 340 9.67 0.03 34.01
C ALA A 340 8.89 0.60 32.80
N ASN A 341 9.20 1.81 32.37
CA ASN A 341 8.47 2.48 31.28
C ASN A 341 9.19 2.38 29.93
N GLN A 342 10.46 1.96 29.89
CA GLN A 342 11.26 1.96 28.65
C GLN A 342 10.74 1.01 27.57
N GLY A 343 10.01 -0.04 27.95
CA GLY A 343 9.32 -0.92 26.99
C GLY A 343 8.06 -0.28 26.38
N MET A 344 7.31 0.45 27.21
CA MET A 344 5.99 1.02 26.84
C MET A 344 6.08 2.37 26.12
N VAL A 345 7.23 3.08 26.17
CA VAL A 345 7.37 4.36 25.46
C VAL A 345 7.28 4.26 23.93
N PHE A 346 7.30 3.05 23.38
CA PHE A 346 7.03 2.79 21.96
C PHE A 346 5.56 2.47 21.66
N ASP A 347 4.70 2.38 22.68
CA ASP A 347 3.28 2.11 22.53
C ASP A 347 2.52 3.40 22.24
N GLU A 348 1.45 3.27 21.45
CA GLU A 348 0.65 4.42 21.04
C GLU A 348 -0.07 5.04 22.23
N PHE A 349 -0.10 6.38 22.27
CA PHE A 349 -0.73 7.18 23.33
C PHE A 349 -0.11 7.02 24.73
N TYR A 350 0.96 6.23 24.86
CA TYR A 350 1.62 6.01 26.13
C TYR A 350 2.52 7.20 26.51
N ARG A 351 2.37 7.69 27.75
CA ARG A 351 3.17 8.78 28.31
C ARG A 351 3.54 8.49 29.76
N VAL A 352 4.80 8.75 30.11
CA VAL A 352 5.25 8.75 31.51
C VAL A 352 4.77 10.03 32.20
N ARG A 353 3.66 9.96 32.94
CA ARG A 353 3.10 11.09 33.71
C ARG A 353 3.78 11.21 35.08
N ARG A 354 4.17 12.42 35.48
CA ARG A 354 4.63 12.73 36.86
C ARG A 354 3.81 13.87 37.47
N PRO A 355 3.63 13.89 38.81
CA PRO A 355 2.83 14.92 39.50
C PRO A 355 3.33 16.38 39.36
N ARG A 356 4.55 16.61 38.83
CA ARG A 356 5.17 17.93 38.65
C ARG A 356 5.41 18.32 37.19
N ASP A 357 4.98 17.52 36.23
CA ASP A 357 5.08 17.90 34.83
C ASP A 357 4.06 19.01 34.55
N ARG A 358 4.52 20.26 34.38
CA ARG A 358 3.75 21.26 33.60
C ARG A 358 3.37 20.59 32.27
N ASP A 359 2.17 20.84 31.76
CA ASP A 359 1.62 20.22 30.54
C ASP A 359 2.59 20.29 29.35
N ILE A 360 3.49 19.31 29.24
CA ILE A 360 4.35 19.15 28.07
C ILE A 360 3.43 18.66 26.94
N GLU A 361 3.27 19.48 25.90
CA GLU A 361 2.43 19.21 24.74
C GLU A 361 2.93 17.99 23.92
N GLY A 362 2.03 17.03 23.68
CA GLY A 362 2.28 15.86 22.81
C GLY A 362 1.36 14.67 23.07
N LEU A 363 0.89 14.01 22.00
CA LEU A 363 -0.07 12.88 22.05
C LEU A 363 0.56 11.50 22.32
N GLY A 364 1.89 11.39 22.44
CA GLY A 364 2.56 10.11 22.69
C GLY A 364 2.75 9.22 21.45
N LEU A 365 2.67 9.79 20.24
CA LEU A 365 2.79 9.04 18.98
C LEU A 365 4.21 9.03 18.37
N GLY A 366 5.09 9.94 18.78
CA GLY A 366 6.37 10.13 18.08
C GLY A 366 7.27 8.89 18.05
N LEU A 367 7.39 8.16 19.17
CA LEU A 367 8.23 6.95 19.23
C LEU A 367 7.55 5.72 18.60
N SER A 368 6.22 5.61 18.64
CA SER A 368 5.50 4.52 17.96
C SER A 368 5.62 4.64 16.44
N ILE A 369 5.59 5.87 15.89
CA ILE A 369 5.87 6.15 14.48
C ILE A 369 7.30 5.73 14.11
N VAL A 370 8.30 6.11 14.92
CA VAL A 370 9.69 5.72 14.69
C VAL A 370 9.82 4.19 14.64
N LYS A 371 9.18 3.46 15.55
CA LYS A 371 9.19 1.99 15.57
C LYS A 371 8.56 1.39 14.32
N ARG A 372 7.41 1.92 13.87
CA ARG A 372 6.73 1.45 12.65
C ARG A 372 7.54 1.74 11.39
N LEU A 373 8.06 2.96 11.23
CA LEU A 373 8.90 3.35 10.09
C LEU A 373 10.21 2.56 10.04
N CYS A 374 10.81 2.27 11.19
CA CYS A 374 11.96 1.37 11.25
C CYS A 374 11.59 -0.04 10.77
N GLY A 375 10.45 -0.59 11.22
CA GLY A 375 9.96 -1.88 10.75
C GLY A 375 9.75 -1.91 9.22
N LEU A 376 9.17 -0.85 8.66
CA LEU A 376 8.95 -0.72 7.21
C LEU A 376 10.27 -0.67 6.42
N LEU A 377 11.28 0.01 6.94
CA LEU A 377 12.61 0.13 6.31
C LEU A 377 13.53 -1.06 6.61
N GLY A 378 13.07 -2.07 7.37
CA GLY A 378 13.92 -3.19 7.81
C GLY A 378 15.00 -2.79 8.83
N LEU A 379 14.81 -1.66 9.52
CA LEU A 379 15.70 -1.12 10.53
C LEU A 379 15.27 -1.51 11.94
N ARG A 380 16.22 -1.48 12.89
CA ARG A 380 15.96 -1.73 14.30
C ARG A 380 16.09 -0.44 15.10
N VAL A 381 15.06 -0.10 15.87
CA VAL A 381 15.13 0.96 16.88
C VAL A 381 15.36 0.37 18.27
N SER A 382 16.20 1.01 19.08
CA SER A 382 16.43 0.70 20.49
C SER A 382 16.56 1.97 21.30
N LEU A 383 16.19 1.90 22.58
CA LEU A 383 16.26 3.02 23.52
C LEU A 383 17.06 2.58 24.75
N ARG A 384 17.99 3.43 25.17
CA ARG A 384 18.69 3.31 26.46
C ARG A 384 18.50 4.61 27.21
N SER A 385 17.87 4.54 28.37
CA SER A 385 17.67 5.70 29.23
C SER A 385 18.07 5.40 30.65
N ARG A 386 18.57 6.41 31.37
CA ARG A 386 18.78 6.33 32.81
C ARG A 386 18.20 7.57 33.45
N LEU A 387 17.42 7.36 34.51
CA LEU A 387 16.75 8.44 35.22
C LEU A 387 17.77 9.50 35.68
N GLY A 388 17.50 10.76 35.36
CA GLY A 388 18.36 11.92 35.65
C GLY A 388 19.65 12.01 34.83
N ARG A 389 19.86 11.13 33.85
CA ARG A 389 21.10 11.06 33.04
C ARG A 389 20.85 11.21 31.53
N GLY A 390 19.59 11.32 31.10
CA GLY A 390 19.19 11.48 29.71
C GLY A 390 18.79 10.18 29.01
N THR A 391 18.40 10.31 27.74
CA THR A 391 18.00 9.20 26.88
C THR A 391 18.86 9.14 25.62
N THR A 392 19.08 7.92 25.14
CA THR A 392 19.72 7.64 23.85
C THR A 392 18.80 6.75 23.04
N VAL A 393 18.35 7.24 21.89
CA VAL A 393 17.63 6.42 20.91
C VAL A 393 18.57 6.08 19.77
N THR A 394 18.66 4.80 19.43
CA THR A 394 19.53 4.28 18.36
C THR A 394 18.67 3.61 17.29
N VAL A 395 18.80 4.04 16.05
CA VAL A 395 18.25 3.40 14.85
C VAL A 395 19.40 2.77 14.08
N GLU A 396 19.40 1.46 13.91
CA GLU A 396 20.49 0.70 13.31
C GLU A 396 20.00 -0.23 12.19
N GLY A 397 20.90 -0.57 11.26
CA GLY A 397 20.60 -1.46 10.12
C GLY A 397 20.74 -0.82 8.74
N PHE A 398 21.11 0.46 8.67
CA PHE A 398 21.30 1.15 7.39
C PHE A 398 22.48 0.54 6.61
N GLU A 399 22.24 0.06 5.39
CA GLU A 399 23.30 -0.47 4.53
C GLU A 399 24.18 0.67 4.00
N LEU A 400 25.49 0.61 4.26
CA LEU A 400 26.47 1.58 3.77
C LEU A 400 26.79 1.35 2.29
N LEU A 401 26.81 2.43 1.51
CA LEU A 401 27.22 2.43 0.11
C LEU A 401 28.64 2.99 -0.01
N GLU A 402 29.48 2.36 -0.85
CA GLU A 402 30.91 2.70 -0.99
C GLU A 402 31.20 3.77 -2.06
N ARG A 403 30.25 4.08 -2.95
CA ARG A 403 30.39 5.13 -3.99
C ARG A 403 29.12 5.95 -4.14
N ALA A 404 29.28 7.27 -4.28
CA ALA A 404 28.22 8.20 -4.61
C ALA A 404 28.06 8.32 -6.15
N PRO A 405 26.83 8.52 -6.67
CA PRO A 405 26.62 9.06 -8.01
C PRO A 405 27.16 10.51 -8.09
N PRO A 406 27.48 11.04 -9.29
CA PRO A 406 28.04 12.37 -9.45
C PRO A 406 27.09 13.46 -8.93
N GLU A 407 27.62 14.40 -8.14
CA GLU A 407 26.90 15.52 -7.55
C GLU A 407 26.43 16.51 -8.62
N GLY A 408 25.11 16.65 -8.77
CA GLY A 408 24.48 17.76 -9.47
C GLY A 408 24.53 19.03 -8.60
N ALA A 409 25.30 20.00 -9.06
CA ALA A 409 25.58 21.32 -8.50
C ALA A 409 24.54 21.94 -7.53
N ARG A 410 25.00 22.28 -6.32
CA ARG A 410 24.41 23.36 -5.50
C ARG A 410 24.52 24.67 -6.28
N ARG A 411 23.38 25.33 -6.53
CA ARG A 411 23.31 26.73 -6.93
C ARG A 411 22.66 27.54 -5.82
N THR A 412 23.44 28.42 -5.18
CA THR A 412 22.96 29.44 -4.25
C THR A 412 23.14 30.84 -4.84
N ALA A 413 22.19 31.70 -4.50
CA ALA A 413 22.25 33.17 -4.47
C ALA A 413 22.31 33.94 -5.82
N ALA A 414 21.16 34.01 -6.50
CA ALA A 414 20.72 35.15 -7.33
C ALA A 414 19.22 35.01 -7.66
N GLN A 415 18.30 35.22 -6.70
CA GLN A 415 16.87 34.87 -6.88
C GLN A 415 15.87 35.97 -6.49
N ALA A 416 16.25 37.24 -6.52
CA ALA A 416 15.33 38.32 -6.13
C ALA A 416 14.55 38.97 -7.28
N SER A 417 14.83 38.70 -8.57
CA SER A 417 14.22 39.47 -9.68
C SER A 417 13.47 38.65 -10.75
N VAL A 418 13.32 37.33 -10.60
CA VAL A 418 12.81 36.47 -11.69
C VAL A 418 11.28 36.29 -11.65
N LEU A 419 10.65 36.42 -10.47
CA LEU A 419 9.22 36.13 -10.30
C LEU A 419 8.31 37.33 -10.57
N ASN A 420 8.88 38.55 -10.62
CA ASN A 420 8.11 39.77 -10.80
C ASN A 420 7.62 39.89 -12.25
N GLY A 421 6.31 39.99 -12.45
CA GLY A 421 5.63 40.00 -13.76
C GLY A 421 5.37 38.62 -14.37
N LEU A 422 5.70 37.52 -13.68
CA LEU A 422 5.46 36.16 -14.18
C LEU A 422 3.95 35.87 -14.23
N ARG A 423 3.41 35.55 -15.42
CA ARG A 423 1.98 35.18 -15.57
C ARG A 423 1.77 33.71 -15.19
N VAL A 424 0.99 33.44 -14.15
CA VAL A 424 0.71 32.09 -13.66
C VAL A 424 -0.76 31.76 -13.88
N LEU A 425 -1.05 30.63 -14.52
CA LEU A 425 -2.40 30.05 -14.54
C LEU A 425 -2.50 29.05 -13.38
N LEU A 426 -3.30 29.38 -12.36
CA LEU A 426 -3.53 28.54 -11.19
C LEU A 426 -4.89 27.85 -11.30
N ILE A 427 -4.89 26.51 -11.22
CA ILE A 427 -6.08 25.66 -11.31
C ILE A 427 -6.23 24.86 -10.01
N GLU A 428 -7.27 25.15 -9.23
CA GLU A 428 -7.55 24.52 -7.93
C GLU A 428 -9.06 24.57 -7.67
N ASP A 429 -9.65 23.42 -7.33
CA ASP A 429 -11.10 23.26 -7.12
C ASP A 429 -11.58 23.82 -5.77
N ASP A 430 -10.73 23.78 -4.74
CA ASP A 430 -11.00 24.41 -3.45
C ASP A 430 -10.74 25.92 -3.50
N ALA A 431 -11.81 26.71 -3.36
CA ALA A 431 -11.77 28.17 -3.42
C ALA A 431 -10.85 28.81 -2.37
N ASN A 432 -10.71 28.22 -1.18
CA ASN A 432 -9.83 28.75 -0.13
C ASN A 432 -8.36 28.48 -0.47
N VAL A 433 -8.04 27.28 -0.96
CA VAL A 433 -6.68 26.93 -1.39
C VAL A 433 -6.29 27.75 -2.62
N LEU A 434 -7.21 27.95 -3.56
CA LEU A 434 -7.04 28.79 -4.75
C LEU A 434 -6.71 30.23 -4.36
N MET A 435 -7.50 30.80 -3.45
CA MET A 435 -7.30 32.16 -2.96
C MET A 435 -5.96 32.31 -2.21
N ALA A 436 -5.66 31.40 -1.29
CA ALA A 436 -4.44 31.47 -0.49
C ALA A 436 -3.17 31.32 -1.34
N THR A 437 -3.19 30.39 -2.31
CA THR A 437 -2.08 30.19 -3.24
C THR A 437 -1.93 31.39 -4.18
N ALA A 438 -3.03 31.96 -4.68
CA ALA A 438 -2.99 33.16 -5.52
C ALA A 438 -2.41 34.36 -4.76
N MET A 439 -2.85 34.61 -3.52
CA MET A 439 -2.31 35.69 -2.68
C MET A 439 -0.79 35.56 -2.47
N LEU A 440 -0.31 34.34 -2.20
CA LEU A 440 1.12 34.08 -2.03
C LEU A 440 1.93 34.39 -3.31
N LEU A 441 1.41 34.00 -4.48
CA LEU A 441 2.05 34.23 -5.78
C LEU A 441 2.03 35.71 -6.19
N GLU A 442 0.89 36.39 -6.03
CA GLU A 442 0.72 37.81 -6.32
C GLU A 442 1.67 38.67 -5.46
N ARG A 443 1.86 38.28 -4.21
CA ARG A 443 2.84 38.89 -3.30
C ARG A 443 4.28 38.75 -3.79
N TRP A 444 4.63 37.67 -4.50
CA TRP A 444 5.94 37.53 -5.15
C TRP A 444 6.07 38.33 -6.46
N GLY A 445 5.04 39.09 -6.82
CA GLY A 445 4.97 39.91 -8.03
C GLY A 445 4.44 39.16 -9.25
N CYS A 446 3.91 37.94 -9.10
CA CYS A 446 3.30 37.21 -10.21
C CYS A 446 1.91 37.79 -10.57
N VAL A 447 1.50 37.65 -11.83
CA VAL A 447 0.12 37.95 -12.28
C VAL A 447 -0.63 36.63 -12.40
N VAL A 448 -1.62 36.39 -11.52
CA VAL A 448 -2.28 35.08 -11.40
C VAL A 448 -3.64 35.09 -12.07
N ALA A 449 -3.84 34.24 -13.08
CA ALA A 449 -5.15 33.86 -13.58
C ALA A 449 -5.65 32.66 -12.77
N ARG A 450 -6.83 32.79 -12.15
CA ARG A 450 -7.38 31.82 -11.18
C ARG A 450 -8.54 31.06 -11.81
N GLU A 451 -8.49 29.73 -11.77
CA GLU A 451 -9.52 28.86 -12.34
C GLU A 451 -9.86 27.73 -11.36
N VAL A 452 -11.15 27.40 -11.24
CA VAL A 452 -11.63 26.29 -10.38
C VAL A 452 -11.73 24.96 -11.12
N SER A 453 -11.56 24.98 -12.44
CA SER A 453 -11.64 23.82 -13.33
C SER A 453 -10.94 24.13 -14.65
N LEU A 454 -11.00 23.22 -15.63
CA LEU A 454 -10.41 23.42 -16.94
C LEU A 454 -11.03 24.65 -17.65
N PRO A 455 -10.27 25.74 -17.90
CA PRO A 455 -10.83 26.96 -18.49
C PRO A 455 -11.18 26.75 -19.97
N ALA A 456 -12.38 27.17 -20.39
CA ALA A 456 -12.84 27.06 -21.79
C ALA A 456 -11.89 27.77 -22.77
N ALA A 457 -11.39 28.95 -22.40
CA ALA A 457 -10.36 29.70 -23.11
C ALA A 457 -9.26 30.12 -22.11
N PRO A 458 -8.12 29.39 -22.04
CA PRO A 458 -7.06 29.71 -21.10
C PRO A 458 -6.40 31.05 -21.41
N ALA A 459 -6.18 31.87 -20.39
CA ALA A 459 -5.42 33.11 -20.50
C ALA A 459 -3.95 32.84 -20.88
N ASP A 460 -3.29 33.82 -21.51
CA ASP A 460 -1.87 33.72 -21.85
C ASP A 460 -1.01 33.71 -20.57
N CYS A 461 -0.30 32.60 -20.33
CA CYS A 461 0.48 32.36 -19.10
C CYS A 461 1.90 31.87 -19.41
N ASN A 462 2.82 32.09 -18.48
CA ASN A 462 4.20 31.62 -18.55
C ASN A 462 4.41 30.31 -17.79
N VAL A 463 3.60 30.05 -16.75
CA VAL A 463 3.64 28.83 -15.95
C VAL A 463 2.21 28.41 -15.59
N ILE A 464 1.94 27.11 -15.59
CA ILE A 464 0.68 26.52 -15.10
C ILE A 464 0.95 25.86 -13.74
N ILE A 465 0.08 26.10 -12.76
CA ILE A 465 0.05 25.36 -11.49
C ILE A 465 -1.32 24.72 -11.40
N SER A 466 -1.38 23.39 -11.27
CA SER A 466 -2.65 22.68 -11.16
C SER A 466 -2.65 21.77 -9.94
N ASP A 467 -3.75 21.69 -9.21
CA ASP A 467 -3.99 20.54 -8.34
C ASP A 467 -4.18 19.27 -9.17
N TYR A 468 -3.81 18.12 -8.60
CA TYR A 468 -4.00 16.82 -9.23
C TYR A 468 -5.45 16.35 -9.11
N ASP A 469 -6.05 16.51 -7.94
CA ASP A 469 -7.41 16.08 -7.63
C ASP A 469 -8.42 17.18 -7.98
N LEU A 470 -8.45 17.61 -9.24
CA LEU A 470 -9.56 18.42 -9.73
C LEU A 470 -10.83 17.55 -9.77
N ASN A 471 -12.00 18.15 -9.57
CA ASN A 471 -13.33 17.51 -9.66
C ASN A 471 -13.41 16.28 -10.59
N ALA A 472 -14.28 15.31 -10.25
CA ALA A 472 -14.32 13.93 -10.77
C ALA A 472 -14.31 13.67 -12.30
N GLU A 473 -14.28 14.68 -13.17
CA GLU A 473 -14.30 14.54 -14.63
C GLU A 473 -12.91 14.57 -15.31
N VAL A 474 -11.89 15.22 -14.73
CA VAL A 474 -10.56 15.38 -15.37
C VAL A 474 -9.47 15.54 -14.31
N THR A 475 -8.34 14.83 -14.45
CA THR A 475 -7.19 15.00 -13.55
C THR A 475 -6.41 16.29 -13.84
N GLY A 476 -5.68 16.81 -12.85
CA GLY A 476 -4.80 17.97 -13.04
C GLY A 476 -3.79 17.85 -14.18
N ALA A 477 -3.25 16.64 -14.38
CA ALA A 477 -2.31 16.38 -15.46
C ALA A 477 -2.97 16.44 -16.85
N GLU A 478 -4.17 15.90 -16.98
CA GLU A 478 -4.98 16.01 -18.21
C GLU A 478 -5.40 17.46 -18.47
N CYS A 479 -5.70 18.21 -17.40
CA CYS A 479 -5.99 19.63 -17.48
C CYS A 479 -4.81 20.42 -18.05
N ILE A 480 -3.60 20.21 -17.51
CA ILE A 480 -2.35 20.79 -18.03
C ILE A 480 -2.15 20.46 -19.51
N ALA A 481 -2.34 19.19 -19.91
CA ALA A 481 -2.19 18.77 -21.30
C ALA A 481 -3.17 19.50 -22.24
N ARG A 482 -4.45 19.62 -21.84
CA ARG A 482 -5.48 20.33 -22.62
C ARG A 482 -5.22 21.83 -22.72
N VAL A 483 -4.74 22.46 -21.64
CA VAL A 483 -4.35 23.89 -21.66
C VAL A 483 -3.17 24.11 -22.62
N ARG A 484 -2.14 23.27 -22.57
CA ARG A 484 -0.99 23.34 -23.52
C ARG A 484 -1.44 23.21 -24.97
N GLN A 485 -2.38 22.29 -25.25
CA GLN A 485 -2.96 22.11 -26.58
C GLN A 485 -3.71 23.36 -27.07
N ARG A 486 -4.52 23.99 -26.20
CA ARG A 486 -5.28 25.20 -26.54
C ARG A 486 -4.38 26.43 -26.74
N LEU A 487 -3.30 26.55 -25.99
CA LEU A 487 -2.31 27.63 -26.14
C LEU A 487 -1.32 27.39 -27.30
N GLY A 488 -1.31 26.18 -27.88
CA GLY A 488 -0.43 25.83 -29.00
C GLY A 488 1.06 25.81 -28.66
N ARG A 489 1.45 25.80 -27.37
CA ARG A 489 2.85 25.81 -26.93
C ARG A 489 3.07 25.03 -25.63
N PRO A 490 4.26 24.44 -25.41
CA PRO A 490 4.57 23.66 -24.21
C PRO A 490 4.89 24.57 -23.02
N VAL A 491 3.85 25.14 -22.40
CA VAL A 491 4.01 25.98 -21.20
C VAL A 491 4.53 25.13 -20.03
N PRO A 492 5.60 25.56 -19.33
CA PRO A 492 6.06 24.93 -18.09
C PRO A 492 4.91 24.78 -17.09
N ALA A 493 4.85 23.66 -16.38
CA ALA A 493 3.78 23.40 -15.44
C ALA A 493 4.31 22.79 -14.13
N LEU A 494 3.54 22.93 -13.06
CA LEU A 494 3.76 22.34 -11.75
C LEU A 494 2.46 21.68 -11.30
N LEU A 495 2.55 20.44 -10.83
CA LEU A 495 1.41 19.70 -10.29
C LEU A 495 1.48 19.69 -8.77
N LEU A 496 0.41 20.09 -8.11
CA LEU A 496 0.23 20.00 -6.66
C LEU A 496 -0.58 18.73 -6.37
N THR A 497 -0.29 17.99 -5.31
CA THR A 497 -1.05 16.78 -4.99
C THR A 497 -1.12 16.52 -3.50
N GLY A 498 -2.25 16.03 -3.03
CA GLY A 498 -2.39 15.44 -1.69
C GLY A 498 -1.88 14.00 -1.59
N HIS A 499 -1.55 13.35 -2.70
CA HIS A 499 -1.16 11.94 -2.75
C HIS A 499 0.37 11.77 -2.78
N ASP A 500 0.82 10.52 -2.84
CA ASP A 500 2.22 10.21 -3.06
C ASP A 500 2.68 10.76 -4.43
N THR A 501 3.60 11.73 -4.39
CA THR A 501 4.13 12.40 -5.60
C THR A 501 4.81 11.44 -6.59
N LYS A 502 5.23 10.23 -6.20
CA LYS A 502 5.83 9.23 -7.08
C LYS A 502 4.76 8.42 -7.82
N ALA A 503 3.70 8.01 -7.13
CA ALA A 503 2.55 7.34 -7.77
C ALA A 503 1.90 8.25 -8.83
N ILE A 504 1.81 9.54 -8.54
CA ILE A 504 1.35 10.53 -9.51
C ILE A 504 2.35 10.68 -10.67
N ARG A 505 3.66 10.75 -10.40
CA ARG A 505 4.68 10.82 -11.47
C ARG A 505 4.70 9.59 -12.39
N GLU A 506 4.35 8.41 -11.88
CA GLU A 506 4.24 7.18 -12.68
C GLU A 506 2.92 7.12 -13.48
N ALA A 507 1.84 7.69 -12.94
CA ALA A 507 0.54 7.75 -13.62
C ALA A 507 0.49 8.85 -14.70
N VAL A 508 1.29 9.91 -14.54
CA VAL A 508 1.35 11.04 -15.47
C VAL A 508 2.27 10.72 -16.65
N ALA A 509 1.75 10.91 -17.87
CA ALA A 509 2.48 10.61 -19.11
C ALA A 509 3.68 11.54 -19.39
N ASP A 510 3.77 12.68 -18.70
CA ASP A 510 4.87 13.66 -18.82
C ASP A 510 5.89 13.47 -17.68
N PRO A 511 7.01 12.75 -17.90
CA PRO A 511 8.01 12.48 -16.86
C PRO A 511 8.80 13.72 -16.43
N ALA A 512 8.70 14.83 -17.16
CA ALA A 512 9.36 16.09 -16.83
C ALA A 512 8.48 17.01 -15.96
N LEU A 513 7.21 16.66 -15.70
CA LEU A 513 6.30 17.45 -14.89
C LEU A 513 6.70 17.40 -13.40
N PRO A 514 7.14 18.51 -12.79
CA PRO A 514 7.42 18.55 -11.37
C PRO A 514 6.12 18.36 -10.57
N VAL A 515 6.20 17.58 -9.48
CA VAL A 515 5.07 17.29 -8.59
C VAL A 515 5.43 17.66 -7.15
N LEU A 516 4.59 18.45 -6.49
CA LEU A 516 4.77 18.93 -5.12
C LEU A 516 3.64 18.43 -4.21
N ALA A 517 3.99 17.97 -3.01
CA ALA A 517 3.02 17.45 -2.04
C ALA A 517 2.38 18.57 -1.22
N LYS A 518 1.06 18.50 -1.00
CA LYS A 518 0.31 19.31 -0.02
C LYS A 518 0.51 18.71 1.41
N PRO A 519 0.65 19.50 2.48
CA PRO A 519 0.63 20.96 2.52
C PRO A 519 1.92 21.57 1.98
N ILE A 520 1.79 22.62 1.17
CA ILE A 520 2.90 23.24 0.46
C ILE A 520 3.59 24.25 1.37
N ARG A 521 4.92 24.25 1.39
CA ARG A 521 5.71 25.33 2.00
C ARG A 521 5.97 26.42 0.98
N ALA A 522 5.79 27.68 1.38
CA ALA A 522 6.06 28.84 0.52
C ALA A 522 7.47 28.81 -0.10
N ALA A 523 8.49 28.44 0.66
CA ALA A 523 9.87 28.34 0.18
C ALA A 523 10.07 27.28 -0.93
N GLU A 524 9.41 26.12 -0.80
CA GLU A 524 9.52 25.02 -1.78
C GLU A 524 8.83 25.40 -3.10
N LEU A 525 7.63 25.98 -3.01
CA LEU A 525 6.89 26.48 -4.16
C LEU A 525 7.68 27.58 -4.89
N ARG A 526 8.24 28.54 -4.14
CA ARG A 526 9.05 29.63 -4.70
C ARG A 526 10.29 29.12 -5.43
N SER A 527 10.99 28.14 -4.86
CA SER A 527 12.19 27.56 -5.44
C SER A 527 11.89 26.87 -6.78
N LEU A 528 10.83 26.07 -6.84
CA LEU A 528 10.40 25.38 -8.06
C LEU A 528 9.92 26.37 -9.13
N LEU A 529 9.12 27.37 -8.76
CA LEU A 529 8.65 28.38 -9.71
C LEU A 529 9.80 29.22 -10.28
N THR A 530 10.78 29.58 -9.45
CA THR A 530 11.97 30.29 -9.91
C THR A 530 12.75 29.45 -10.92
N THR A 531 12.84 28.13 -10.68
CA THR A 531 13.51 27.20 -11.59
C THR A 531 12.77 27.08 -12.93
N LEU A 532 11.44 26.98 -12.90
CA LEU A 532 10.60 26.93 -14.10
C LEU A 532 10.66 28.22 -14.90
N ALA A 533 10.65 29.38 -14.24
CA ALA A 533 10.76 30.68 -14.87
C ALA A 533 12.11 30.89 -15.57
N LEU A 534 13.22 30.41 -14.96
CA LEU A 534 14.56 30.47 -15.58
C LEU A 534 14.73 29.52 -16.76
N GLY A 535 14.06 28.35 -16.74
CA GLY A 535 14.09 27.40 -17.86
C GLY A 535 13.28 27.84 -19.08
N ALA A 536 12.27 28.69 -18.89
CA ALA A 536 11.40 29.20 -19.97
C ALA A 536 12.05 30.31 -20.83
N GLY A 537 13.22 30.82 -20.43
CA GLY A 537 13.84 32.03 -20.97
C GLY A 537 14.81 31.88 -22.15
N THR A 538 14.89 30.73 -22.83
CA THR A 538 15.78 30.55 -24.00
C THR A 538 15.00 30.41 -25.31
N PRO A 539 14.77 31.49 -26.08
CA PRO A 539 14.52 31.36 -27.50
C PRO A 539 15.84 30.94 -28.17
N ALA A 540 15.80 29.88 -28.99
CA ALA A 540 16.92 29.46 -29.81
C ALA A 540 17.34 30.61 -30.75
N ALA A 541 18.43 31.30 -30.43
CA ALA A 541 19.07 32.25 -31.32
C ALA A 541 19.64 31.47 -32.51
N GLY A 542 19.06 31.70 -33.69
CA GLY A 542 19.55 31.17 -34.94
C GLY A 542 21.00 31.59 -35.20
N THR A 543 21.80 30.63 -35.63
CA THR A 543 23.09 30.86 -36.26
C THR A 543 22.89 31.66 -37.56
N PRO A 544 23.50 32.83 -37.74
CA PRO A 544 23.55 33.49 -39.03
C PRO A 544 24.65 32.81 -39.86
N ASP A 545 24.26 32.01 -40.85
CA ASP A 545 25.21 31.53 -41.86
C ASP A 545 25.27 32.56 -42.99
N ALA A 546 26.43 33.21 -43.08
CA ALA A 546 26.79 34.14 -44.14
C ALA A 546 27.63 33.38 -45.18
N GLY A 547 27.03 33.10 -46.34
CA GLY A 547 27.72 32.56 -47.51
C GLY A 547 27.00 33.01 -48.78
N THR A 548 27.61 33.95 -49.49
CA THR A 548 27.18 34.65 -50.71
C THR A 548 27.04 33.73 -51.95
N PRO A 549 26.41 34.23 -53.04
CA PRO A 549 25.69 33.43 -54.04
C PRO A 549 26.56 33.02 -55.23
N ASP A 550 26.15 31.95 -55.92
CA ASP A 550 26.53 31.77 -57.33
C ASP A 550 25.33 31.34 -58.17
N ALA A 551 25.32 31.85 -59.40
CA ALA A 551 24.21 31.95 -60.33
C ALA A 551 23.93 30.64 -61.08
N GLY A 552 22.67 30.44 -61.48
CA GLY A 552 22.29 29.39 -62.42
C GLY A 552 20.79 29.17 -62.58
N MET A 553 20.11 30.07 -63.27
CA MET A 553 18.91 29.73 -64.08
C MET A 553 19.37 28.93 -65.31
N PRO A 554 18.53 28.16 -66.06
CA PRO A 554 17.10 28.41 -66.37
C PRO A 554 16.24 27.10 -66.28
N ALA A 555 14.96 26.94 -66.62
CA ALA A 555 13.86 27.73 -67.18
C ALA A 555 12.54 26.95 -66.97
N ALA A 556 11.44 27.69 -66.94
CA ALA A 556 10.11 27.44 -67.52
C ALA A 556 9.35 26.11 -67.29
N GLY A 557 8.09 26.23 -66.82
CA GLY A 557 7.05 25.22 -67.04
C GLY A 557 5.78 25.33 -66.19
N THR A 558 4.89 26.26 -66.50
CA THR A 558 3.43 26.22 -66.20
C THR A 558 2.74 26.51 -67.55
N PRO A 559 1.50 26.08 -67.89
CA PRO A 559 0.34 25.77 -67.04
C PRO A 559 -0.43 24.48 -67.45
N ALA A 560 -1.44 23.99 -66.72
CA ALA A 560 -2.87 24.36 -66.84
C ALA A 560 -3.70 23.40 -65.93
N ALA A 561 -4.59 23.92 -65.08
CA ALA A 561 -6.05 24.01 -65.27
C ALA A 561 -6.81 22.65 -65.32
N GLY A 562 -7.72 22.43 -64.36
CA GLY A 562 -8.68 21.32 -64.38
C GLY A 562 -9.39 21.08 -63.04
N SER A 563 -10.41 21.88 -62.75
CA SER A 563 -11.47 21.64 -61.75
C SER A 563 -12.59 20.77 -62.38
N PRO A 564 -13.69 20.33 -61.72
CA PRO A 564 -13.97 19.95 -60.33
C PRO A 564 -14.74 18.59 -60.19
N ALA A 565 -15.10 18.27 -58.94
CA ALA A 565 -16.35 17.59 -58.51
C ALA A 565 -16.47 16.06 -58.56
N ALA A 566 -16.69 15.45 -57.39
CA ALA A 566 -17.72 14.42 -57.21
C ALA A 566 -18.07 14.25 -55.72
N THR A 567 -19.28 14.69 -55.40
CA THR A 567 -20.13 14.39 -54.23
C THR A 567 -20.50 12.91 -54.17
N MET A 568 -20.57 12.30 -52.98
CA MET A 568 -21.42 11.15 -52.53
C MET A 568 -20.71 10.37 -51.41
N THR A 569 -21.28 9.88 -50.30
CA THR A 569 -22.63 9.82 -49.72
C THR A 569 -22.47 9.24 -48.31
N LEU A 570 -23.40 9.61 -47.43
CA LEU A 570 -23.69 9.00 -46.14
C LEU A 570 -24.08 7.52 -46.22
N ARG A 571 -23.74 6.78 -45.15
CA ARG A 571 -24.53 5.80 -44.36
C ARG A 571 -23.51 5.01 -43.51
N SER A 572 -23.70 4.69 -42.24
CA SER A 572 -24.84 4.67 -41.30
C SER A 572 -24.29 4.61 -39.89
#